data_AF-A0A7C1HXN0-F1
#
_entry.id   AF-A0A7C1HXN0-F1
#
_cell.length_a   1.000
_cell.length_b   1.000
_cell.length_c   1.000
_cell.angle_alpha   90.00
_cell.angle_beta   90.00
_cell.angle_gamma   90.00
#
_symmetry.space_group_name_H-M   'P 1'
#
loop_
_entity.id
_entity.type
_entity.pdbx_description
1 polymer ?
#
loop_
_entity_poly.entity_id
_entity_poly.type
_entity_poly.pdbx_seq_one_letter_code
_entity_poly.pdbx_strand_id
1 'polypeptide(L)' 'MDVFRVMEAADHEQVAFCVAPGAELKAVIAIHDTTVGPAIAGIRTLDFPDERTALAEALELSRGLT' A
#
# COMPACT_ATOMS: atom_id res chain seq x y z
N MET A 1 2.95 -1.40 13.98
CA MET A 1 1.77 -0.70 13.47
C MET A 1 0.64 -1.71 13.48
N ASP A 2 -0.52 -1.34 13.99
CA ASP A 2 -1.72 -2.19 13.94
C ASP A 2 -2.38 -1.97 12.57
N VAL A 3 -2.13 -2.88 11.62
CA VAL A 3 -2.46 -2.67 10.21
C VAL A 3 -3.97 -2.62 10.00
N PHE A 4 -4.73 -3.55 10.59
CA PHE A 4 -6.17 -3.59 10.45
C PHE A 4 -6.82 -2.33 11.02
N ARG A 5 -6.39 -1.89 12.21
CA ARG A 5 -6.90 -0.65 12.80
C ARG A 5 -6.65 0.57 11.91
N VAL A 6 -5.49 0.65 11.25
CA VAL A 6 -5.18 1.77 10.34
C VAL A 6 -6.01 1.67 9.06
N MET A 7 -6.17 0.47 8.51
CA MET A 7 -7.02 0.26 7.34
C MET A 7 -8.49 0.62 7.62
N GLU A 8 -9.04 0.18 8.75
CA GLU A 8 -10.40 0.54 9.18
C GLU A 8 -10.56 2.04 9.39
N ALA A 9 -9.56 2.71 9.98
CA ALA A 9 -9.62 4.16 10.21
C ALA A 9 -9.52 4.99 8.93
N ALA A 10 -9.04 4.40 7.84
CA ALA A 10 -8.84 5.05 6.55
C ALA A 10 -9.69 4.42 5.42
N ASP A 11 -10.65 3.55 5.77
CA ASP A 11 -11.54 2.84 4.83
C ASP A 11 -10.82 2.09 3.69
N HIS A 12 -9.60 1.57 3.94
CA HIS A 12 -8.85 0.79 2.93
C HIS A 12 -9.42 -0.62 2.74
N GLU A 13 -9.71 -0.98 1.49
CA GLU A 13 -10.16 -2.32 1.11
C GLU A 13 -9.07 -3.40 1.25
N GLN A 14 -7.83 -3.13 0.83
CA GLN A 14 -6.80 -4.17 0.76
C GLN A 14 -5.37 -3.64 0.92
N VAL A 15 -4.54 -4.43 1.60
CA VAL A 15 -3.08 -4.32 1.57
C VAL A 15 -2.47 -5.68 1.23
N ALA A 16 -1.54 -5.72 0.28
CA ALA A 16 -0.79 -6.91 -0.09
C ALA A 16 0.72 -6.67 0.05
N PHE A 17 1.41 -7.61 0.68
CA PHE A 17 2.86 -7.64 0.78
C PHE A 17 3.43 -8.65 -0.20
N CYS A 18 4.35 -8.20 -1.05
CA CYS A 18 4.99 -9.03 -2.05
C CYS A 18 6.49 -9.13 -1.76
N VAL A 19 7.01 -10.36 -1.73
CA VAL A 19 8.44 -10.61 -1.59
C VAL A 19 8.85 -11.57 -2.71
N ALA A 20 9.79 -11.15 -3.56
CA ALA A 20 10.34 -11.97 -4.61
C ALA A 20 11.87 -12.05 -4.47
N PRO A 21 12.40 -13.09 -3.78
CA PRO A 21 13.83 -13.19 -3.49
C PRO A 21 14.72 -13.23 -4.73
N GLY A 22 14.28 -13.91 -5.80
CA GLY A 22 15.04 -13.99 -7.05
C GLY A 22 15.13 -12.67 -7.83
N ALA A 23 14.32 -11.68 -7.46
CA ALA A 23 14.32 -10.34 -8.03
C ALA A 23 14.73 -9.27 -6.99
N GLU A 24 15.16 -9.68 -5.79
CA GLU A 24 15.49 -8.81 -4.66
C GLU A 24 14.39 -7.77 -4.35
N LEU A 25 13.13 -8.14 -4.58
CA LEU A 25 12.00 -7.24 -4.48
C LEU A 25 11.24 -7.42 -3.16
N LYS A 26 10.97 -6.31 -2.50
CA LYS A 26 9.92 -6.18 -1.48
C LYS A 26 8.99 -5.05 -1.91
N ALA A 27 7.70 -5.31 -1.94
CA ALA A 27 6.70 -4.32 -2.32
C ALA A 27 5.47 -4.38 -1.40
N VAL A 28 4.85 -3.22 -1.24
CA VAL A 28 3.55 -3.05 -0.59
C VAL A 28 2.59 -2.49 -1.63
N ILE A 29 1.45 -3.15 -1.80
CA ILE A 29 0.36 -2.69 -2.65
C ILE A 29 -0.80 -2.35 -1.72
N ALA A 30 -1.28 -1.11 -1.78
CA ALA A 30 -2.44 -0.66 -1.01
C ALA A 30 -3.54 -0.23 -1.97
N ILE A 31 -4.76 -0.71 -1.72
CA ILE A 31 -5.98 -0.37 -2.46
C ILE A 31 -6.93 0.29 -1.46
N HIS A 32 -7.28 1.55 -1.71
CA HIS A 32 -8.18 2.30 -0.85
C HIS A 32 -9.63 1.96 -1.17
N ASP A 33 -10.11 2.28 -2.38
CA ASP A 33 -11.50 2.07 -2.80
C ASP A 33 -11.57 1.58 -4.26
N THR A 34 -12.46 0.62 -4.54
CA THR A 34 -12.75 0.12 -5.89
C THR A 34 -14.22 0.29 -6.28
N THR A 35 -14.99 1.11 -5.55
CA THR A 35 -16.42 1.36 -5.80
C THR A 35 -16.72 1.79 -7.24
N VAL A 36 -15.86 2.62 -7.84
CA VAL A 36 -16.05 3.14 -9.21
C VAL A 36 -15.37 2.31 -10.30
N GLY A 37 -14.72 1.20 -9.93
CA GLY A 37 -14.03 0.30 -10.85
C GLY A 37 -12.65 -0.16 -10.34
N PRO A 38 -11.86 -0.82 -11.20
CA PRO A 38 -10.54 -1.32 -10.81
C PRO A 38 -9.61 -0.18 -10.36
N ALA A 39 -8.84 -0.41 -9.29
CA ALA A 39 -7.83 0.53 -8.84
C ALA A 39 -6.71 0.69 -9.89
N ILE A 40 -6.41 1.94 -10.25
CA ILE A 40 -5.33 2.30 -11.17
C ILE A 40 -4.39 3.22 -10.41
N ALA A 41 -3.15 2.79 -10.24
CA ALA A 41 -2.12 3.54 -9.51
C ALA A 41 -0.76 3.42 -10.20
N GLY A 42 0.10 4.40 -9.94
CA GLY A 42 1.51 4.33 -10.30
C GLY A 42 2.32 3.46 -9.33
N ILE A 43 3.52 3.09 -9.74
CA ILE A 43 4.51 2.44 -8.88
C ILE A 43 5.51 3.49 -8.44
N ARG A 44 5.88 3.47 -7.16
CA ARG A 44 6.94 4.30 -6.60
C ARG A 44 8.02 3.43 -5.98
N THR A 45 9.25 3.68 -6.36
CA THR A 45 10.45 2.99 -5.83
C THR A 45 11.32 4.02 -5.11
N LEU A 46 11.42 3.89 -3.80
CA LEU A 46 12.22 4.75 -2.93
C LEU A 46 12.94 3.89 -1.89
N ASP A 47 14.04 4.42 -1.35
CA ASP A 47 14.75 3.84 -0.22
C ASP A 47 14.04 4.21 1.09
N PHE A 48 13.15 3.32 1.54
CA PHE A 48 12.46 3.49 2.82
C PHE A 48 13.36 3.09 3.99
N PRO A 49 13.35 3.84 5.10
CA PRO A 49 14.15 3.51 6.28
C PRO A 49 13.67 2.22 6.96
N ASP A 50 12.37 1.91 6.86
CA ASP A 50 11.77 0.70 7.40
C ASP A 50 10.43 0.35 6.69
N GLU A 51 9.95 -0.87 6.95
CA GLU A 51 8.71 -1.42 6.36
C GLU A 51 7.45 -0.65 6.80
N ARG A 52 7.47 0.00 7.98
CA ARG A 52 6.31 0.78 8.46
C ARG A 52 6.17 2.07 7.69
N THR A 53 7.29 2.71 7.34
CA THR A 53 7.30 3.94 6.54
C THR A 53 6.82 3.65 5.11
N ALA A 54 7.28 2.53 4.51
CA ALA A 54 6.79 2.09 3.21
C ALA A 54 5.27 1.82 3.21
N LEU A 55 4.77 1.14 4.24
CA LEU A 55 3.34 0.88 4.39
C LEU A 55 2.52 2.14 4.60
N ALA A 56 2.97 3.06 5.48
CA ALA A 56 2.29 4.32 5.73
C ALA A 56 2.19 5.18 4.45
N GLU A 57 3.29 5.26 3.68
CA GLU A 57 3.27 5.98 2.41
C GLU A 57 2.35 5.32 1.37
N ALA A 58 2.35 3.99 1.27
CA ALA A 58 1.44 3.29 0.35
C ALA A 58 -0.05 3.55 0.68
N LEU A 59 -0.40 3.55 1.96
CA LEU A 59 -1.76 3.85 2.43
C LEU A 59 -2.16 5.30 2.12
N GLU A 60 -1.30 6.28 2.39
CA GLU A 60 -1.58 7.69 2.10
C GLU A 60 -1.70 7.97 0.60
N LEU A 61 -0.81 7.39 -0.22
CA LEU A 61 -0.83 7.57 -1.67
C LEU A 61 -2.07 6.93 -2.30
N SER A 62 -2.44 5.71 -1.89
CA SER A 62 -3.63 5.03 -2.43
C SER A 62 -4.91 5.76 -2.08
N ARG A 63 -5.02 6.33 -0.87
CA ARG A 63 -6.15 7.18 -0.48
C ARG A 63 -6.25 8.47 -1.31
N GLY A 64 -5.12 9.03 -1.74
CA GLY A 64 -5.11 10.23 -2.59
C GLY A 64 -5.58 9.98 -4.03
N LEU A 65 -5.78 8.73 -4.45
CA LEU A 65 -6.16 8.37 -5.82
C LEU A 65 -7.66 8.14 -6.02
N THR A 66 -8.44 8.11 -4.94
CA THR A 66 -9.88 7.76 -4.90
C THR A 66 -10.61 8.75 -4.02
#